data_AF-A0A9E7WAX0-F1
#
_entry.id   AF-A0A9E7WAX0-F1
#
_cell.length_a   1.000
_cell.length_b   1.000
_cell.length_c   1.000
_cell.angle_alpha   90.00
_cell.angle_beta   90.00
_cell.angle_gamma   90.00
#
_symmetry.space_group_name_H-M   'P 1'
#
loop_
_entity.id
_entity.type
_entity.pdbx_description
1 polymer ?
#
loop_
_entity_poly.entity_id
_entity_poly.type
_entity_poly.pdbx_seq_one_letter_code
_entity_poly.pdbx_strand_id
1 'polypeptide(L)'
;MERVPVGEVWGVGRRITARLESMSITTALQLAEADPATLQNQFSVVLERTARELNSIPCLPWEDAPQPKKQIMCSRSFGQPLSQLKDLEEAVA
;
A
#
# COMPACT_ATOMS: atom_id res chain seq x y z
N MET A 1 -5.81 -20.00 -1.26
CA MET A 1 -5.96 -18.58 -0.87
C MET A 1 -7.08 -18.33 0.14
N GLU A 2 -8.01 -19.27 0.35
CA GLU A 2 -9.16 -19.10 1.23
C GLU A 2 -8.83 -18.85 2.72
N ARG A 3 -7.63 -19.21 3.17
CA ARG A 3 -7.17 -19.01 4.56
C ARG A 3 -6.23 -17.84 4.76
N VAL A 4 -5.84 -17.15 3.69
CA VAL A 4 -4.91 -16.02 3.77
C VAL A 4 -5.74 -14.76 4.09
N PRO A 5 -5.48 -14.07 5.21
CA PRO A 5 -6.15 -12.81 5.53
C PRO A 5 -5.86 -11.76 4.46
N VAL A 6 -6.85 -10.91 4.16
CA VAL A 6 -6.71 -9.87 3.12
C VAL A 6 -5.60 -8.86 3.45
N GLY A 7 -5.33 -8.61 4.74
CA GLY A 7 -4.27 -7.73 5.19
C GLY A 7 -2.84 -8.28 5.02
N GLU A 8 -2.68 -9.56 4.67
CA GLU A 8 -1.38 -10.14 4.32
C GLU A 8 -1.05 -10.00 2.84
N VAL A 9 -1.99 -9.54 2.02
CA VAL A 9 -1.78 -9.31 0.58
C VAL A 9 -0.91 -8.05 0.38
N TRP A 10 0.07 -8.14 -0.51
CA TRP A 10 0.95 -7.01 -0.83
C TRP A 10 0.14 -5.81 -1.33
N GLY A 11 0.50 -4.61 -0.89
CA GLY A 11 -0.23 -3.39 -1.21
C GLY A 11 -1.52 -3.18 -0.41
N VAL A 12 -1.97 -4.16 0.39
CA VAL A 12 -3.13 -4.01 1.30
C VAL A 12 -2.64 -3.61 2.69
N GLY A 13 -2.62 -2.31 2.96
CA GLY A 13 -2.27 -1.77 4.28
C GLY A 13 -3.44 -1.80 5.28
N ARG A 14 -3.18 -1.43 6.53
CA ARG A 14 -4.17 -1.40 7.64
C ARG A 14 -5.47 -0.67 7.30
N ARG A 15 -5.39 0.49 6.66
CA ARG A 15 -6.58 1.29 6.28
C ARG A 15 -7.41 0.62 5.19
N ILE A 16 -6.75 -0.05 4.24
CA ILE A 16 -7.41 -0.77 3.15
C ILE A 16 -8.06 -2.03 3.70
N THR A 17 -7.35 -2.76 4.57
CA THR A 17 -7.84 -3.95 5.29
C THR A 17 -9.16 -3.66 6.00
N ALA A 18 -9.19 -2.63 6.87
CA ALA A 18 -10.41 -2.28 7.60
C ALA A 18 -11.59 -1.92 6.68
N ARG A 19 -11.31 -1.29 5.53
CA ARG A 19 -12.34 -0.94 4.55
C ARG A 19 -12.83 -2.16 3.76
N LEU A 20 -11.94 -3.09 3.40
CA LEU A 20 -12.31 -4.36 2.77
C LEU A 20 -13.14 -5.23 3.71
N GLU A 21 -12.76 -5.31 4.99
CA GLU A 21 -13.52 -6.01 6.02
C GLU A 21 -14.93 -5.43 6.18
N SER A 22 -15.10 -4.10 6.09
CA SER A 22 -16.43 -3.47 6.09
C SER A 22 -17.30 -3.85 4.89
N MET A 23 -16.68 -4.32 3.81
CA MET A 23 -17.33 -4.84 2.60
C MET A 23 -17.45 -6.38 2.62
N SER A 24 -17.21 -7.01 3.77
CA SER A 24 -17.18 -8.49 3.94
C SER A 24 -16.08 -9.20 3.15
N ILE A 25 -15.03 -8.48 2.72
CA ILE A 25 -13.84 -9.03 2.08
C ILE A 25 -12.75 -9.17 3.14
N THR A 26 -12.55 -10.40 3.62
CA THR A 26 -11.65 -10.74 4.73
C THR A 26 -10.50 -11.65 4.31
N THR A 27 -10.62 -12.33 3.17
CA THR A 27 -9.60 -13.26 2.67
C THR A 27 -9.04 -12.83 1.31
N ALA A 28 -7.83 -13.30 0.99
CA ALA A 28 -7.22 -13.07 -0.32
C ALA A 28 -8.06 -13.65 -1.47
N LEU A 29 -8.78 -14.76 -1.23
CA LEU A 29 -9.70 -15.33 -2.22
C LEU A 29 -10.87 -14.39 -2.51
N GLN A 30 -11.50 -13.84 -1.46
CA GLN A 30 -12.60 -12.88 -1.61
C GLN A 30 -12.15 -11.60 -2.32
N LEU A 31 -10.90 -11.17 -2.11
CA LEU A 31 -10.31 -10.05 -2.85
C LEU A 31 -10.11 -10.40 -4.34
N ALA A 32 -9.69 -11.63 -4.66
CA ALA A 32 -9.54 -12.10 -6.03
C ALA A 32 -10.88 -12.24 -6.76
N GLU A 33 -11.95 -12.62 -6.05
CA GLU A 33 -13.31 -12.76 -6.61
C GLU A 33 -14.07 -11.43 -6.73
N ALA A 34 -13.59 -10.36 -6.08
CA ALA A 34 -14.23 -9.06 -6.12
C ALA A 34 -14.18 -8.43 -7.53
N ASP A 35 -15.22 -7.69 -7.87
CA ASP A 35 -15.32 -7.03 -9.18
C ASP A 35 -14.18 -6.01 -9.40
N PRO A 36 -13.32 -6.18 -10.43
CA PRO A 36 -12.20 -5.30 -10.70
C PRO A 36 -12.60 -3.82 -10.89
N ALA A 37 -13.73 -3.56 -11.55
CA ALA A 37 -14.21 -2.20 -11.77
C ALA A 37 -14.59 -1.52 -10.44
N THR A 38 -15.23 -2.27 -9.55
CA THR A 38 -15.55 -1.82 -8.19
C THR A 38 -14.28 -1.55 -7.37
N LEU A 39 -13.28 -2.42 -7.43
CA LEU A 39 -11.99 -2.21 -6.75
C LEU A 39 -11.27 -0.96 -7.24
N GLN A 40 -11.25 -0.73 -8.56
CA GLN A 40 -10.65 0.45 -9.16
C GLN A 40 -11.37 1.74 -8.73
N ASN A 41 -12.71 1.75 -8.80
CA ASN A 41 -13.52 2.91 -8.49
C ASN A 41 -13.51 3.26 -6.99
N GLN A 42 -13.52 2.25 -6.13
CA GLN A 42 -13.61 2.48 -4.68
C GLN A 42 -12.23 2.67 -4.03
N PHE A 43 -11.18 2.02 -4.53
CA PHE A 43 -9.86 2.02 -3.91
C PHE A 43 -8.80 2.63 -4.82
N SER A 44 -8.28 1.85 -5.77
CA SER A 44 -7.24 2.27 -6.70
C SER A 44 -7.04 1.24 -7.81
N VAL A 45 -6.44 1.68 -8.92
CA VAL A 45 -5.94 0.78 -9.98
C VAL A 45 -4.91 -0.23 -9.46
N VAL A 46 -4.19 0.10 -8.38
CA VAL A 46 -3.20 -0.81 -7.80
C VAL A 46 -3.89 -2.01 -7.14
N LEU A 47 -4.95 -1.76 -6.37
CA LEU A 47 -5.69 -2.85 -5.70
C LEU A 47 -6.40 -3.75 -6.72
N GLU A 48 -6.94 -3.16 -7.78
CA GLU A 48 -7.52 -3.89 -8.91
C GLU A 48 -6.49 -4.80 -9.60
N ARG A 49 -5.28 -4.29 -9.86
CA ARG A 49 -4.17 -5.10 -10.41
C ARG A 49 -3.76 -6.23 -9.47
N THR A 50 -3.69 -5.97 -8.17
CA THR A 50 -3.42 -7.01 -7.16
C THR A 50 -4.48 -8.13 -7.23
N ALA A 51 -5.77 -7.79 -7.33
CA ALA A 51 -6.83 -8.80 -7.48
C ALA A 51 -6.70 -9.61 -8.79
N ARG A 52 -6.30 -8.98 -9.89
CA ARG A 52 -6.01 -9.67 -11.15
C ARG A 52 -4.78 -10.59 -11.05
N GLU A 53 -3.72 -10.14 -10.40
CA GLU A 53 -2.52 -10.95 -10.16
C GLU A 53 -2.81 -12.18 -9.29
N LEU A 54 -3.67 -12.05 -8.27
CA LEU A 54 -4.15 -13.19 -7.48
C LEU A 54 -4.90 -14.23 -8.34
N ASN A 55 -5.52 -13.80 -9.44
CA ASN A 55 -6.13 -14.66 -10.46
C ASN A 55 -5.15 -15.11 -11.57
N SER A 56 -3.84 -15.04 -11.32
CA SER A 56 -2.79 -15.42 -12.27
C SER A 56 -2.76 -14.57 -13.56
N ILE A 57 -3.33 -13.36 -13.53
CA ILE A 57 -3.23 -12.39 -14.63
C ILE A 57 -2.04 -11.46 -14.33
N PRO A 58 -0.91 -11.57 -15.05
CA PRO A 58 0.25 -10.73 -14.79
C PRO A 58 -0.08 -9.27 -15.13
N CYS A 59 0.03 -8.37 -14.14
CA CYS A 59 -0.26 -6.94 -14.32
C CYS A 59 0.99 -6.08 -14.19
N LEU A 60 1.93 -6.46 -13.32
CA LEU A 60 3.25 -5.83 -13.21
C LEU A 60 4.30 -6.73 -13.90
N PRO A 61 5.10 -6.18 -14.83
CA PRO A 61 6.23 -6.91 -15.37
C PRO A 61 7.27 -7.13 -14.27
N TRP A 62 7.94 -8.27 -14.32
CA TRP A 62 9.11 -8.51 -13.49
C TRP A 62 10.24 -7.58 -13.93
N GLU A 63 10.84 -6.83 -12.99
CA GLU A 63 12.04 -6.01 -13.26
C GLU A 63 13.28 -6.77 -12.80
N ASP A 64 14.24 -7.02 -13.70
CA ASP A 64 15.50 -7.72 -13.40
C ASP A 64 16.47 -6.88 -12.55
N ALA A 65 16.31 -5.56 -12.54
CA ALA A 65 17.10 -4.64 -11.73
C ALA A 65 16.25 -3.43 -11.30
N PRO A 66 16.39 -2.96 -10.05
CA PRO A 66 15.68 -1.77 -9.59
C PRO A 66 16.16 -0.54 -10.38
N GLN A 67 15.24 0.34 -10.74
CA GLN A 67 15.59 1.61 -11.40
C GLN A 67 16.59 2.42 -10.54
N PRO A 68 17.50 3.18 -11.17
CA PRO A 68 18.39 4.08 -10.45
C PRO A 68 17.62 5.01 -9.51
N LYS A 69 18.08 5.13 -8.26
CA LYS A 69 17.46 6.02 -7.26
C LYS A 69 17.41 7.45 -7.80
N LYS A 70 16.20 8.00 -7.95
CA LYS A 70 15.99 9.36 -8.48
C LYS A 70 16.15 10.44 -7.41
N GLN A 71 15.98 10.10 -6.13
CA GLN A 71 16.00 11.04 -5.01
C GLN A 71 16.59 10.39 -3.75
N ILE A 72 17.27 11.20 -2.94
CA ILE A 72 17.72 10.87 -1.58
C ILE A 72 17.09 11.89 -0.64
N MET A 73 16.37 11.42 0.37
CA MET A 73 15.69 12.27 1.36
C MET A 73 16.14 11.87 2.77
N CYS A 74 16.44 12.87 3.60
CA CYS A 74 16.62 12.72 5.03
C CYS A 74 15.39 13.31 5.72
N SER A 75 14.53 12.46 6.31
CA SER A 75 13.44 12.93 7.19
C SER A 75 13.88 12.85 8.65
N ARG A 76 13.46 13.84 9.44
CA ARG A 76 13.63 13.91 10.89
C ARG A 76 12.26 14.20 11.50
N SER A 77 11.81 13.34 12.41
CA SER A 77 10.55 13.54 13.14
C SER A 77 10.88 13.95 14.57
N PHE A 78 10.21 14.99 15.07
CA PHE A 78 10.37 15.49 16.43
C PHE A 78 9.26 14.94 17.33
N GLY A 79 9.62 14.54 18.56
CA GLY A 79 8.64 14.02 19.53
C GLY A 79 7.70 15.09 20.12
N GLN A 80 8.01 16.36 19.90
CA GLN A 80 7.21 17.53 20.29
C GLN A 80 7.29 18.60 19.19
N PRO A 81 6.31 19.50 19.08
CA PRO A 81 6.39 20.64 18.16
C PRO A 81 7.55 21.56 18.53
N LEU A 82 8.44 21.85 17.57
CA LEU A 82 9.48 22.86 17.73
C LEU A 82 8.92 24.23 17.40
N SER A 83 9.15 25.22 18.26
CA SER A 83 8.64 26.58 18.10
C SER A 83 9.73 27.63 17.98
N GLN A 84 10.98 27.28 18.31
CA GLN A 84 12.13 28.18 18.24
C GLN A 84 13.02 27.84 17.04
N LEU A 85 13.58 28.87 16.41
CA LEU A 85 14.49 28.72 15.27
C LEU A 85 15.73 27.90 15.64
N LYS A 86 16.27 28.10 16.85
CA LYS A 86 17.47 27.41 17.33
C LYS A 86 17.29 25.88 17.37
N ASP A 87 16.14 25.41 17.85
CA ASP A 87 15.85 23.97 17.93
C ASP A 87 15.73 23.33 16.54
N LEU A 88 15.29 24.11 15.53
CA LEU A 88 15.25 23.67 14.14
C LEU A 88 16.66 23.60 13.54
N GLU A 89 17.51 24.59 13.82
CA GLU A 89 18.90 24.64 13.34
C GLU A 89 19.71 23.44 13.86
N GLU A 90 19.60 23.13 15.16
CA GLU A 90 20.27 21.98 15.78
C GLU A 90 19.83 20.64 15.18
N ALA A 91 18.61 20.56 14.65
CA ALA A 91 18.08 19.34 14.09
C ALA A 91 18.44 19.08 12.62
N VAL A 92 18.86 20.14 11.90
CA VAL A 92 19.26 20.08 10.49
C VAL A 92 20.78 19.89 10.33
N ALA A 93 21.57 20.33 11.33
CA ALA A 93 23.03 20.26 11.36
C ALA A 93 23.60 18.84 11.40
#